data_AF-A0A7S2FH97-F1
#
_entry.id   AF-A0A7S2FH97-F1
#
_cell.length_a   1.000
_cell.length_b   1.000
_cell.length_c   1.000
_cell.angle_alpha   90.00
_cell.angle_beta   90.00
_cell.angle_gamma   90.00
#
_symmetry.space_group_name_H-M   'P 1'
#
loop_
_entity.id
_entity.type
_entity.pdbx_description
1 polymer ?
#
loop_
_entity_poly.entity_id
_entity_poly.type
_entity_poly.pdbx_seq_one_letter_code
_entity_poly.pdbx_strand_id
1 'polypeptide(L)'
;ALHLGYCAALTSLAGPIFRLHVGFVSRNELASEWKRNDFYVITNSLTGETIHVNDLEDEKFNEEFENFVYDKSRNSFDKDWRANCLTFWCTARWPKGQLGDF
;
A
#
# COMPACT_ATOMS: atom_id res chain seq x y z
N ALA A 1 35.47 5.83 -6.61
CA ALA A 1 35.08 4.69 -5.74
C ALA A 1 34.20 5.14 -4.56
N LEU A 2 34.64 6.08 -3.73
CA LEU A 2 33.89 6.54 -2.54
C LEU A 2 32.46 7.04 -2.86
N HIS A 3 32.30 7.88 -3.88
CA HIS A 3 30.98 8.39 -4.28
C HIS A 3 30.04 7.28 -4.76
N LEU A 4 30.57 6.29 -5.49
CA LEU A 4 29.77 5.14 -5.94
C LEU A 4 29.30 4.29 -4.75
N GLY A 5 30.20 4.04 -3.78
CA GLY A 5 29.86 3.35 -2.54
C GLY A 5 28.79 4.08 -1.73
N TYR A 6 28.89 5.41 -1.64
CA TYR A 6 27.86 6.25 -1.00
C TYR A 6 26.50 6.14 -1.70
N CYS A 7 26.48 6.28 -3.04
CA CYS A 7 25.25 6.13 -3.82
C CYS A 7 24.62 4.74 -3.66
N ALA A 8 25.44 3.69 -3.65
CA ALA A 8 24.97 2.32 -3.46
C ALA A 8 24.33 2.15 -2.07
N ALA A 9 25.00 2.61 -1.01
CA ALA A 9 24.47 2.55 0.36
C ALA A 9 23.16 3.32 0.51
N LEU A 10 23.09 4.55 -0.03
CA LEU A 10 21.88 5.36 -0.01
C LEU A 10 20.73 4.66 -0.76
N THR A 11 21.02 4.06 -1.91
CA THR A 11 20.02 3.36 -2.72
C THR A 11 19.51 2.10 -2.01
N SER A 12 20.40 1.35 -1.34
CA SER A 12 20.00 0.18 -0.54
C SER A 12 19.09 0.54 0.63
N LEU A 13 19.31 1.69 1.27
CA LEU A 13 18.47 2.16 2.37
C LEU A 13 17.13 2.76 1.88
N ALA A 14 17.17 3.55 0.80
CA ALA A 14 15.99 4.21 0.25
C ALA A 14 15.11 3.28 -0.60
N GLY A 15 15.70 2.22 -1.18
CA GLY A 15 15.04 1.30 -2.09
C GLY A 15 13.75 0.67 -1.55
N PRO A 16 13.75 0.12 -0.32
CA PRO A 16 12.53 -0.41 0.30
C PRO A 16 11.42 0.64 0.46
N ILE A 17 11.78 1.85 0.90
CA ILE A 17 10.82 2.96 1.06
C ILE A 17 10.24 3.35 -0.30
N PHE A 18 11.09 3.47 -1.31
CA PHE A 18 10.67 3.77 -2.68
C PHE A 18 9.72 2.69 -3.21
N ARG A 19 10.03 1.41 -2.99
CA ARG A 19 9.16 0.28 -3.40
C ARG A 19 7.78 0.36 -2.76
N LEU A 20 7.68 0.70 -1.47
CA LEU A 20 6.40 0.92 -0.79
C LEU A 20 5.61 2.05 -1.45
N HIS A 21 6.24 3.21 -1.66
CA HIS A 21 5.55 4.37 -2.25
C HIS A 21 5.09 4.12 -3.69
N VAL A 22 5.88 3.43 -4.50
CA VAL A 22 5.46 3.00 -5.84
C VAL A 22 4.24 2.07 -5.74
N GLY A 23 4.20 1.17 -4.76
CA GLY A 23 3.05 0.31 -4.48
C GLY A 23 1.81 1.07 -4.01
N PHE A 24 1.98 2.13 -3.22
CA PHE A 24 0.88 2.99 -2.77
C PHE A 24 0.30 3.79 -3.93
N VAL A 25 1.15 4.40 -4.76
CA VAL A 25 0.72 5.13 -5.96
C VAL A 25 0.03 4.21 -6.95
N SER A 26 0.56 3.01 -7.19
CA SER A 26 -0.02 2.07 -8.15
C SER A 26 -1.39 1.53 -7.72
N ARG A 27 -1.69 1.53 -6.41
CA ARG A 27 -2.98 1.10 -5.87
C ARG A 27 -3.90 2.27 -5.50
N ASN A 28 -3.42 3.51 -5.65
CA ASN A 28 -4.10 4.69 -5.11
C ASN A 28 -4.46 4.51 -3.63
N GLU A 29 -3.49 4.05 -2.84
CA GLU A 29 -3.60 3.78 -1.41
C GLU A 29 -2.76 4.82 -0.65
N LEU A 30 -3.27 5.37 0.44
CA LEU A 30 -2.52 6.25 1.34
C LEU A 30 -1.64 5.44 2.28
N ALA A 31 -0.51 6.00 2.70
CA ALA A 31 0.34 5.36 3.71
C ALA A 31 -0.39 5.11 5.04
N SER A 32 -1.35 5.97 5.40
CA SER A 32 -2.21 5.78 6.57
C SER A 32 -3.22 4.65 6.38
N GLU A 33 -3.79 4.48 5.18
CA GLU A 33 -4.68 3.36 4.83
C GLU A 33 -3.92 2.03 4.86
N TRP A 34 -2.69 2.02 4.32
CA TRP A 34 -1.77 0.88 4.41
C TRP A 34 -1.46 0.52 5.86
N LYS A 35 -1.10 1.50 6.69
CA LYS A 35 -0.77 1.28 8.11
C LYS A 35 -1.94 0.70 8.92
N ARG A 36 -3.18 1.00 8.52
CA ARG A 36 -4.40 0.49 9.15
C ARG A 36 -4.90 -0.82 8.53
N ASN A 37 -4.23 -1.36 7.51
CA ASN A 37 -4.63 -2.55 6.78
C ASN A 37 -6.04 -2.46 6.15
N ASP A 38 -6.47 -1.26 5.74
CA ASP A 38 -7.86 -1.02 5.29
C ASP A 38 -8.26 -1.92 4.10
N PHE A 39 -7.31 -2.26 3.22
CA PHE A 39 -7.55 -3.03 1.99
C PHE A 39 -6.88 -4.40 1.98
N TYR A 40 -6.49 -4.93 3.14
CA TYR A 40 -5.77 -6.20 3.22
C TYR A 40 -6.65 -7.32 3.77
N VAL A 41 -6.47 -8.50 3.20
CA VAL A 41 -7.24 -9.71 3.51
C VAL A 41 -6.30 -10.91 3.59
N ILE A 42 -6.78 -11.96 4.24
CA ILE A 42 -6.15 -13.29 4.17
C ILE A 42 -7.14 -14.23 3.52
N THR A 43 -6.62 -15.03 2.59
CA THR A 43 -7.41 -16.06 1.90
C THR A 43 -7.00 -17.42 2.44
N ASN A 44 -7.95 -18.12 3.04
CA ASN A 44 -7.73 -19.49 3.49
C ASN A 44 -7.52 -20.39 2.26
N SER A 45 -6.38 -21.07 2.19
CA SER A 45 -6.01 -21.91 1.06
C SER A 45 -6.89 -23.16 0.90
N LEU A 46 -7.54 -23.61 1.97
CA LEU A 46 -8.39 -24.80 1.99
C LEU A 46 -9.85 -24.49 1.66
N THR A 47 -10.38 -23.37 2.19
CA THR A 47 -11.79 -23.00 2.02
C THR A 47 -12.03 -21.95 0.94
N GLY A 48 -10.99 -21.22 0.53
CA GLY A 48 -11.10 -20.07 -0.38
C GLY A 48 -11.77 -18.86 0.26
N GLU A 49 -12.06 -18.91 1.57
CA GLU A 49 -12.69 -17.81 2.30
C GLU A 49 -11.70 -16.67 2.50
N THR A 50 -12.16 -15.45 2.24
CA THR A 50 -11.38 -14.23 2.39
C THR A 50 -11.86 -13.45 3.61
N ILE A 51 -10.97 -13.28 4.60
CA ILE A 51 -11.24 -12.59 5.86
C ILE A 51 -10.43 -11.29 5.87
N HIS A 52 -11.03 -10.20 6.34
CA HIS A 52 -10.32 -8.93 6.47
C HIS A 52 -9.31 -8.99 7.61
N VAL A 53 -8.14 -8.39 7.40
CA VAL A 53 -7.04 -8.45 8.36
C VAL A 53 -7.43 -7.84 9.72
N ASN A 54 -8.25 -6.79 9.75
CA ASN A 54 -8.66 -6.17 11.02
C ASN A 54 -9.76 -6.95 11.76
N ASP A 55 -10.34 -7.98 11.13
CA ASP A 55 -11.32 -8.86 11.75
C ASP A 55 -10.64 -10.09 12.40
N LEU A 56 -9.31 -10.21 12.31
CA LEU A 56 -8.55 -11.30 12.89
C LEU A 56 -8.28 -11.06 14.37
N GLU A 57 -8.25 -12.16 15.12
CA GLU A 57 -7.72 -12.16 16.49
C GLU A 57 -6.21 -11.90 16.49
N ASP A 58 -5.69 -11.22 17.52
CA ASP A 58 -4.30 -10.76 17.60
C ASP A 58 -3.26 -11.87 17.36
N GLU A 59 -3.50 -13.08 17.87
CA GLU A 59 -2.60 -14.22 17.69
C GLU A 59 -2.52 -14.61 16.21
N LYS A 60 -3.67 -14.77 15.57
CA LYS A 60 -3.76 -15.10 14.14
C LYS A 60 -3.26 -13.97 13.24
N PHE A 61 -3.49 -12.72 13.61
CA PHE A 61 -2.94 -11.56 12.91
C PHE A 61 -1.40 -11.64 12.85
N ASN A 62 -0.75 -11.96 13.97
CA ASN A 62 0.70 -12.04 14.04
C ASN A 62 1.24 -13.25 13.28
N GLU A 63 0.57 -14.40 13.36
CA GLU A 63 0.95 -15.62 12.62
C GLU A 63 0.88 -15.42 11.10
N GLU A 64 -0.15 -14.72 10.62
CA GLU A 64 -0.44 -14.58 9.19
C GLU A 64 0.08 -13.27 8.58
N PHE A 65 0.87 -12.49 9.31
CA PHE A 65 1.35 -11.17 8.88
C PHE A 65 2.04 -11.19 7.51
N GLU A 66 2.78 -12.26 7.20
CA GLU A 66 3.46 -12.43 5.91
C GLU A 66 2.51 -12.83 4.75
N ASN A 67 1.29 -13.26 5.07
CA ASN A 67 0.29 -13.77 4.13
C ASN A 67 -0.78 -12.73 3.77
N PHE A 68 -0.66 -11.48 4.23
CA PHE A 68 -1.61 -10.43 3.91
C PHE A 68 -1.59 -10.11 2.42
N VAL A 69 -2.75 -10.16 1.79
CA VAL A 69 -2.94 -9.88 0.37
C VAL A 69 -3.78 -8.63 0.21
N TYR A 70 -3.38 -7.75 -0.71
CA TYR A 70 -4.19 -6.59 -1.07
C TYR A 70 -5.43 -6.99 -1.87
N ASP A 71 -6.60 -6.55 -1.43
CA ASP A 71 -7.88 -6.75 -2.09
C ASP A 71 -8.34 -5.45 -2.77
N LYS A 72 -8.16 -5.39 -4.09
CA LYS A 72 -8.56 -4.26 -4.93
C LYS A 72 -10.06 -3.94 -4.83
N SER A 73 -10.92 -4.93 -4.59
CA SER A 73 -12.38 -4.71 -4.56
C SER A 73 -12.82 -3.79 -3.43
N ARG A 74 -12.00 -3.69 -2.36
CA ARG A 74 -12.24 -2.83 -1.20
C ARG A 74 -11.75 -1.40 -1.39
N ASN A 75 -10.88 -1.14 -2.37
CA ASN A 75 -10.38 0.19 -2.66
C ASN A 75 -11.14 0.82 -3.84
N SER A 76 -12.18 1.61 -3.53
CA SER A 76 -12.98 2.30 -4.54
C SER A 76 -12.18 3.28 -5.43
N PHE A 77 -11.01 3.73 -4.96
CA PHE A 77 -10.10 4.64 -5.67
C PHE A 77 -9.10 3.91 -6.57
N ASP A 78 -8.98 2.59 -6.46
CA ASP A 78 -8.08 1.79 -7.31
C ASP A 78 -8.72 1.56 -8.69
N LYS A 79 -8.19 2.24 -9.71
CA LYS A 79 -8.61 2.16 -11.11
C LYS A 79 -7.56 1.48 -11.99
N ASP A 80 -6.76 0.57 -11.43
CA ASP A 80 -5.57 -0.04 -12.02
C ASP A 80 -4.33 0.87 -12.05
N TRP A 81 -3.16 0.23 -12.00
CA TRP A 81 -1.88 0.90 -11.80
C TRP A 81 -1.57 1.99 -12.81
N ARG A 82 -1.99 1.84 -14.07
CA ARG A 82 -1.76 2.87 -15.10
C ARG A 82 -2.56 4.15 -14.81
N ALA A 83 -3.84 3.99 -14.52
CA ALA A 83 -4.73 5.11 -14.24
C ALA A 83 -4.37 5.74 -12.90
N ASN A 84 -4.07 4.93 -11.89
CA ASN A 84 -3.67 5.39 -10.56
C ASN A 84 -2.37 6.20 -10.61
N CYS A 85 -1.34 5.70 -11.31
CA CYS A 85 -0.10 6.44 -11.49
C CYS A 85 -0.34 7.78 -12.21
N LEU A 86 -1.11 7.78 -13.31
CA LEU A 86 -1.42 9.01 -14.02
C LEU A 86 -2.20 10.01 -13.15
N THR A 87 -3.17 9.51 -12.38
CA THR A 87 -3.98 10.30 -11.46
C THR A 87 -3.09 10.93 -10.38
N PHE A 88 -2.19 10.17 -9.77
CA PHE A 88 -1.27 10.70 -8.76
C PHE A 88 -0.40 11.85 -9.29
N TRP A 89 0.12 11.72 -10.51
CA TRP A 89 0.97 12.76 -11.11
C TRP A 89 0.18 13.97 -11.63
N CYS A 90 -1.09 13.80 -11.99
CA CYS A 90 -1.84 14.81 -12.75
C CYS A 90 -3.16 15.26 -12.10
N THR A 91 -3.59 14.68 -10.98
CA THR A 91 -4.89 14.94 -10.35
C THR A 91 -4.77 14.96 -8.83
N ALA A 92 -5.21 16.04 -8.19
CA ALA A 92 -5.30 16.09 -6.74
C ALA A 92 -6.40 15.12 -6.22
N ARG A 93 -6.10 14.34 -5.18
CA ARG A 93 -7.06 13.42 -4.51
C ARG A 93 -8.07 14.16 -3.61
N TRP A 94 -8.15 15.49 -3.68
CA TRP A 94 -8.99 16.29 -2.79
C TRP A 94 -10.29 16.73 -3.50
N PRO A 95 -11.43 16.78 -2.79
CA PRO A 95 -12.65 17.40 -3.29
C PRO A 95 -12.39 18.86 -3.71
N LYS A 96 -13.16 19.37 -4.69
CA LYS A 96 -13.02 20.73 -5.26
C LYS A 96 -13.24 21.91 -4.27
N GLY A 97 -13.26 21.66 -2.97
CA GLY A 97 -13.42 22.68 -1.91
C GLY A 97 -12.70 22.35 -0.61
N GLN A 98 -11.86 21.32 -0.56
CA GLN A 98 -11.07 21.02 0.65
C GLN A 98 -9.86 21.95 0.69
N LEU A 99 -9.94 22.99 1.53
CA LEU A 99 -8.76 23.73 1.98
C LEU A 99 -7.97 22.79 2.88
N GLY A 100 -6.71 22.53 2.53
CA GLY A 100 -5.89 21.51 3.20
C GLY A 100 -5.74 21.80 4.69
N ASP A 101 -6.28 20.93 5.52
CA ASP A 101 -5.85 20.82 6.92
C ASP A 101 -4.55 20.01 6.92
N PHE A 102 -3.47 20.64 7.37
CA PHE A 102 -2.14 20.06 7.55
C PHE A 102 -1.99 19.47 8.95
#